data_AF-A0A1Y4LJR0-F1
#
_entry.id   AF-A0A1Y4LJR0-F1
#
_cell.length_a   1.000
_cell.length_b   1.000
_cell.length_c   1.000
_cell.angle_alpha   90.00
_cell.angle_beta   90.00
_cell.angle_gamma   90.00
#
_symmetry.space_group_name_H-M   'P 1'
#
loop_
_entity.id
_entity.type
_entity.pdbx_description
1 polymer ?
#
loop_
_entity_poly.entity_id
_entity_poly.type
_entity_poly.pdbx_seq_one_letter_code
_entity_poly.pdbx_strand_id
1 'polypeptide(L)'
;MNTLTEQFYDVMHKYGKSFGIAGVQKNLEQWKAGKKDLHALLQKHPDWNEDEMAVVLHYEDIRDIDRSCVDEGVFEMTQLAKDCGLCGELFDNFTGALDAATRDYRRVPNDSRLADIRRLGGIECAPGQKASRIVNRLCLKFGLDRYVVDKEESSPDGTKTMRQIHPYNAIFARLADALNPGVEQRVGVLSIHPCDFLEMSNKDNSWHSCHCLEDGGYQAGALSYMGDTVTMIFYTVASDVEREFHKAPRITREVFCYYDGTLLQSRLYPTDRADQRERYMDLVERVITTCLDVPNQWITQAITHSTDKYWLTDRNALHYRDYNNGYAVVSLLQGQEFQHKIFVIGSQAYCVCCGQELYYEDRLKCSSCRGTIICKECGREVGTAYGEYDDEASAFFCGDCRPRCRFCSTLIQGEVYRVQRHRHGLPANACRTCYEELTEACRQCQCTSVCEAVDAAVFCGHSEWFPEAA
;
A
#
# COMPACT_ATOMS: atom_id res chain seq x y z
N MET A 1 6.81 25.65 -7.49
CA MET A 1 7.97 25.27 -6.65
C MET A 1 8.70 24.15 -7.36
N ASN A 2 9.70 23.48 -6.75
CA ASN A 2 10.21 22.22 -7.30
C ASN A 2 9.09 21.15 -7.15
N THR A 3 8.85 20.34 -8.18
CA THR A 3 7.83 19.28 -8.21
C THR A 3 7.90 18.35 -7.00
N LEU A 4 9.11 18.00 -6.53
CA LEU A 4 9.29 17.16 -5.34
C LEU A 4 8.81 17.82 -4.04
N THR A 5 8.95 19.14 -3.95
CA THR A 5 8.46 19.89 -2.78
C THR A 5 6.94 19.85 -2.72
N GLU A 6 6.27 20.03 -3.86
CA GLU A 6 4.81 19.97 -3.96
C GLU A 6 4.29 18.55 -3.65
N GLN A 7 4.94 17.51 -4.16
CA GLN A 7 4.61 16.12 -3.82
C GLN A 7 4.80 15.82 -2.32
N PHE A 8 5.86 16.33 -1.68
CA PHE A 8 6.04 16.18 -0.24
C PHE A 8 4.91 16.88 0.52
N TYR A 9 4.51 18.08 0.08
CA TYR A 9 3.39 18.82 0.68
C TYR A 9 2.08 18.05 0.55
N ASP A 10 1.84 17.41 -0.60
CA ASP A 10 0.66 16.58 -0.84
C ASP A 10 0.59 15.41 0.15
N VAL A 11 1.71 14.74 0.42
CA VAL A 11 1.77 13.69 1.45
C VAL A 11 1.44 14.29 2.82
N MET A 12 2.07 15.40 3.23
CA MET A 12 1.79 16.00 4.53
C MET A 12 0.34 16.45 4.70
N HIS A 13 -0.26 16.97 3.62
CA HIS A 13 -1.68 17.30 3.55
C HIS A 13 -2.55 16.05 3.71
N LYS A 14 -2.32 15.00 2.92
CA LYS A 14 -3.07 13.74 2.98
C LYS A 14 -3.15 13.16 4.40
N TYR A 15 -2.10 13.29 5.20
CA TYR A 15 -2.04 12.77 6.57
C TYR A 15 -2.41 13.79 7.65
N GLY A 16 -2.82 15.02 7.28
CA GLY A 16 -3.11 16.08 8.25
C GLY A 16 -1.94 16.40 9.17
N LYS A 17 -0.69 16.26 8.70
CA LYS A 17 0.51 16.52 9.51
C LYS A 17 0.93 17.96 9.34
N SER A 18 1.29 18.64 10.44
CA SER A 18 1.87 19.98 10.39
C SER A 18 3.27 19.95 9.77
N PHE A 19 3.58 20.85 8.85
CA PHE A 19 4.84 20.94 8.11
C PHE A 19 5.11 22.38 7.65
N GLY A 20 6.37 22.66 7.34
CA GLY A 20 6.85 23.99 6.96
C GLY A 20 7.93 23.92 5.88
N ILE A 21 8.19 25.05 5.23
CA ILE A 21 9.10 25.13 4.08
C ILE A 21 10.50 24.67 4.48
N ALA A 22 11.02 25.19 5.60
CA ALA A 22 12.37 24.88 6.07
C ALA A 22 12.56 23.39 6.40
N GLY A 23 11.58 22.77 7.06
CA GLY A 23 11.66 21.36 7.43
C GLY A 23 11.59 20.42 6.23
N VAL A 24 10.72 20.72 5.26
CA VAL A 24 10.64 19.93 4.02
C VAL A 24 11.91 20.08 3.19
N GLN A 25 12.42 21.31 3.02
CA GLN A 25 13.68 21.55 2.30
C GLN A 25 14.85 20.80 2.93
N LYS A 26 14.99 20.85 4.26
CA LYS A 26 16.05 20.14 4.97
C LYS A 26 16.05 18.63 4.71
N ASN A 27 14.87 18.03 4.73
CA ASN A 27 14.70 16.59 4.47
C ASN A 27 14.99 16.23 3.00
N LEU A 28 14.53 17.04 2.05
CA LEU A 28 14.81 16.83 0.62
C LEU A 28 16.30 17.04 0.28
N GLU A 29 16.97 18.01 0.91
CA GLU A 29 18.42 18.21 0.76
C GLU A 29 19.21 17.00 1.27
N GLN A 30 18.83 16.48 2.44
CA GLN A 30 19.44 15.26 2.99
C GLN A 30 19.21 14.07 2.07
N TRP A 31 17.96 13.85 1.63
CA TRP A 31 17.62 12.78 0.68
C TRP A 31 18.47 12.88 -0.60
N LYS A 32 18.57 14.08 -1.19
CA LYS A 32 19.35 14.30 -2.42
C LYS A 32 20.83 14.00 -2.22
N ALA A 33 21.38 14.34 -1.06
CA ALA A 33 22.77 14.05 -0.73
C ALA A 33 22.99 12.55 -0.44
N GLY A 34 22.11 11.92 0.35
CA GLY A 34 22.21 10.52 0.75
C GLY A 34 22.00 9.56 -0.41
N LYS A 35 20.96 9.75 -1.21
CA LYS A 35 20.59 8.85 -2.32
C LYS A 35 21.40 9.06 -3.59
N LYS A 36 22.36 9.98 -3.61
CA LYS A 36 23.14 10.32 -4.81
C LYS A 36 23.77 9.10 -5.48
N ASP A 37 24.41 8.23 -4.72
CA ASP A 37 25.14 7.08 -5.28
C ASP A 37 24.18 5.97 -5.73
N LEU A 38 23.07 5.75 -5.01
CA LEU A 38 22.00 4.85 -5.45
C LEU A 38 21.31 5.36 -6.72
N HIS A 39 21.03 6.66 -6.80
CA HIS A 39 20.46 7.29 -7.98
C HIS A 39 21.38 7.09 -9.19
N ALA A 40 22.67 7.39 -9.05
CA ALA A 40 23.66 7.17 -10.11
C ALA A 40 23.83 5.68 -10.50
N LEU A 41 23.58 4.75 -9.58
CA LEU A 41 23.56 3.32 -9.88
C LEU A 41 22.30 2.94 -10.65
N LEU A 42 21.11 3.21 -10.08
CA LEU A 42 19.82 2.77 -10.59
C LEU A 42 19.47 3.42 -11.93
N GLN A 43 19.92 4.67 -12.17
CA GLN A 43 19.78 5.36 -13.45
C GLN A 43 20.37 4.61 -14.66
N LYS A 44 21.25 3.63 -14.42
CA LYS A 44 21.83 2.80 -15.48
C LYS A 44 20.89 1.70 -15.95
N HIS A 45 19.83 1.40 -15.19
CA HIS A 45 18.86 0.39 -15.59
C HIS A 45 18.05 0.86 -16.81
N PRO A 46 17.80 0.01 -17.81
CA PRO A 46 16.99 0.39 -18.99
C PRO A 46 15.56 0.79 -18.63
N ASP A 47 14.99 0.18 -17.57
CA ASP A 47 13.63 0.49 -17.08
C ASP A 47 13.62 1.55 -15.96
N TRP A 48 14.69 2.35 -15.83
CA TRP A 48 14.70 3.49 -14.91
C TRP A 48 13.77 4.60 -15.41
N ASN A 49 12.89 5.08 -14.54
CA ASN A 49 12.05 6.24 -14.77
C ASN A 49 12.51 7.40 -13.87
N GLU A 50 12.97 8.49 -14.49
CA GLU A 50 13.51 9.65 -13.78
C GLU A 50 12.44 10.42 -12.99
N ASP A 51 11.21 10.52 -13.51
CA ASP A 51 10.12 11.25 -12.85
C ASP A 51 9.64 10.50 -11.59
N GLU A 52 9.67 9.17 -11.65
CA GLU A 52 9.30 8.30 -10.53
C GLU A 52 10.49 7.97 -9.60
N MET A 53 11.72 8.31 -10.01
CA MET A 53 12.96 7.93 -9.32
C MET A 53 13.01 6.46 -8.91
N ALA A 54 12.61 5.60 -9.86
CA ALA A 54 12.44 4.18 -9.62
C ALA A 54 12.73 3.35 -10.88
N VAL A 55 13.13 2.10 -10.65
CA VAL A 55 13.07 1.06 -11.68
C VAL A 55 11.67 0.44 -11.64
N VAL A 56 10.96 0.50 -12.77
CA VAL A 56 9.58 0.00 -12.89
C VAL A 56 9.57 -1.30 -13.69
N LEU A 57 9.14 -2.38 -13.04
CA LEU A 57 9.19 -3.74 -13.57
C LEU A 57 7.77 -4.27 -13.80
N HIS A 58 7.52 -4.86 -14.95
CA HIS A 58 6.29 -5.61 -15.21
C HIS A 58 6.58 -7.10 -15.08
N TYR A 59 5.82 -7.81 -14.25
CA TYR A 59 6.01 -9.23 -14.05
C TYR A 59 4.71 -9.98 -13.77
N GLU A 60 4.75 -11.28 -14.07
CA GLU A 60 3.63 -12.20 -13.91
C GLU A 60 3.52 -12.73 -12.47
N ASP A 61 2.72 -12.10 -11.61
CA ASP A 61 2.47 -12.62 -10.27
C ASP A 61 1.53 -13.83 -10.29
N ILE A 62 1.88 -14.86 -9.52
CA ILE A 62 1.00 -16.01 -9.37
C ILE A 62 0.05 -15.67 -8.24
N ARG A 63 -1.27 -15.63 -8.53
CA ARG A 63 -2.26 -15.41 -7.47
C ARG A 63 -2.12 -16.44 -6.37
N ASP A 64 -2.54 -16.06 -5.17
CA ASP A 64 -2.56 -16.95 -4.04
C ASP A 64 -3.55 -18.08 -4.24
N ILE A 65 -3.22 -19.25 -3.67
CA ILE A 65 -4.19 -20.35 -3.57
C ILE A 65 -5.23 -19.93 -2.53
N ASP A 66 -6.45 -19.71 -3.00
CA ASP A 66 -7.59 -19.48 -2.12
C ASP A 66 -7.93 -20.79 -1.40
N ARG A 67 -7.63 -20.82 -0.10
CA ARG A 67 -7.86 -21.99 0.76
C ARG A 67 -9.33 -22.39 0.80
N SER A 68 -10.23 -21.41 0.81
CA SER A 68 -11.68 -21.69 0.86
C SER A 68 -12.14 -22.40 -0.42
N CYS A 69 -11.67 -21.94 -1.58
CA CYS A 69 -11.95 -22.60 -2.86
C CYS A 69 -11.36 -24.01 -2.94
N VAL A 70 -10.16 -24.23 -2.39
CA VAL A 70 -9.56 -25.58 -2.30
C VAL A 70 -10.40 -26.49 -1.40
N ASP A 71 -10.78 -26.01 -0.21
CA ASP A 71 -11.57 -26.77 0.76
C ASP A 71 -12.94 -27.15 0.19
N GLU A 72 -13.62 -26.22 -0.47
CA GLU A 72 -14.88 -26.47 -1.19
C GLU A 72 -14.69 -27.52 -2.28
N GLY A 73 -13.64 -27.40 -3.10
CA GLY A 73 -13.35 -28.37 -4.16
C GLY A 73 -13.01 -29.77 -3.62
N VAL A 74 -12.27 -29.86 -2.51
CA VAL A 74 -11.97 -31.12 -1.83
C VAL A 74 -13.22 -31.75 -1.23
N PHE A 75 -14.09 -30.93 -0.63
CA PHE A 75 -15.37 -31.39 -0.09
C PHE A 75 -16.29 -31.94 -1.18
N GLU A 76 -16.48 -31.22 -2.27
CA GLU A 76 -17.28 -31.66 -3.41
C GLU A 76 -16.72 -32.94 -4.05
N MET A 77 -15.39 -33.04 -4.19
CA MET A 77 -14.75 -34.24 -4.71
C MET A 77 -14.94 -35.44 -3.78
N THR A 78 -14.90 -35.22 -2.47
CA THR A 78 -15.18 -36.23 -1.45
C THR A 78 -16.64 -36.68 -1.49
N GLN A 79 -17.57 -35.75 -1.73
CA GLN A 79 -18.98 -36.09 -1.89
C GLN A 79 -19.21 -36.89 -3.17
N LEU A 80 -18.60 -36.50 -4.28
CA LEU A 80 -18.63 -37.25 -5.53
C LEU A 80 -18.13 -38.68 -5.35
N ALA A 81 -17.06 -38.90 -4.58
CA ALA A 81 -16.58 -40.24 -4.27
C ALA A 81 -17.65 -41.12 -3.59
N LYS A 82 -18.44 -40.55 -2.65
CA LYS A 82 -19.56 -41.27 -2.04
C LYS A 82 -20.65 -41.58 -3.06
N ASP A 83 -20.98 -40.61 -3.92
CA ASP A 83 -22.01 -40.77 -4.96
C ASP A 83 -21.60 -41.82 -5.99
N CYS A 84 -20.29 -41.99 -6.24
CA CYS A 84 -19.71 -43.07 -7.04
C CYS A 84 -19.77 -44.46 -6.34
N GLY A 85 -20.21 -44.51 -5.08
CA GLY A 85 -20.33 -45.74 -4.30
C GLY A 85 -19.06 -46.17 -3.55
N LEU A 86 -18.05 -45.30 -3.43
CA LEU A 86 -16.90 -45.62 -2.57
C LEU A 86 -17.34 -45.69 -1.11
N CYS A 87 -16.93 -46.74 -0.41
CA CYS A 87 -17.23 -46.94 1.00
C CYS A 87 -16.09 -47.69 1.72
N GLY A 88 -16.12 -47.65 3.06
CA GLY A 88 -15.15 -48.32 3.91
C GLY A 88 -13.71 -47.93 3.59
N GLU A 89 -12.81 -48.92 3.60
CA GLU A 89 -11.38 -48.71 3.41
C GLU A 89 -11.03 -48.02 2.09
N LEU A 90 -11.78 -48.28 1.01
CA LEU A 90 -11.55 -47.62 -0.28
C LEU A 90 -11.86 -46.12 -0.23
N PHE A 91 -12.92 -45.73 0.49
CA PHE A 91 -13.27 -44.33 0.70
C PHE A 91 -12.25 -43.62 1.62
N ASP A 92 -11.83 -44.29 2.70
CA ASP A 92 -10.82 -43.76 3.63
C ASP A 92 -9.46 -43.58 2.93
N ASN A 93 -9.08 -44.54 2.09
CA ASN A 93 -7.86 -44.46 1.28
C ASN A 93 -7.92 -43.32 0.25
N PHE A 94 -9.04 -43.14 -0.45
CA PHE A 94 -9.21 -42.03 -1.38
C PHE A 94 -9.12 -40.68 -0.67
N THR A 95 -9.90 -40.49 0.40
CA THR A 95 -9.96 -39.22 1.12
C THR A 95 -8.64 -38.88 1.80
N GLY A 96 -7.96 -39.87 2.40
CA GLY A 96 -6.64 -39.68 2.97
C GLY A 96 -5.58 -39.33 1.91
N ALA A 97 -5.63 -39.92 0.72
CA ALA A 97 -4.73 -39.57 -0.38
C ALA A 97 -5.04 -38.18 -0.98
N LEU A 98 -6.33 -37.82 -1.07
CA LEU A 98 -6.77 -36.51 -1.55
C LEU A 98 -6.33 -35.40 -0.58
N ASP A 99 -6.57 -35.59 0.73
CA ASP A 99 -6.09 -34.68 1.79
C ASP A 99 -4.57 -34.53 1.73
N ALA A 100 -3.82 -35.63 1.65
CA ALA A 100 -2.36 -35.57 1.54
C ALA A 100 -1.88 -34.79 0.29
N ALA A 101 -2.66 -34.78 -0.80
CA ALA A 101 -2.33 -34.06 -2.03
C ALA A 101 -2.69 -32.57 -1.99
N THR A 102 -3.62 -32.12 -1.14
CA THR A 102 -4.14 -30.74 -1.14
C THR A 102 -3.88 -29.95 0.14
N ARG A 103 -3.62 -30.62 1.27
CA ARG A 103 -3.56 -30.03 2.62
C ARG A 103 -2.55 -28.91 2.83
N ASP A 104 -1.49 -28.88 2.02
CA ASP A 104 -0.46 -27.84 2.13
C ASP A 104 -0.86 -26.52 1.43
N TYR A 105 -1.98 -26.50 0.68
CA TYR A 105 -2.41 -25.38 -0.16
C TYR A 105 -1.29 -24.89 -1.09
N ARG A 106 -0.65 -25.84 -1.79
CA ARG A 106 0.48 -25.61 -2.68
C ARG A 106 0.23 -26.22 -4.04
N ARG A 107 0.79 -25.59 -5.08
CA ARG A 107 0.81 -26.13 -6.45
C ARG A 107 1.54 -27.47 -6.54
N VAL A 108 2.57 -27.66 -5.71
CA VAL A 108 3.36 -28.90 -5.60
C VAL A 108 3.30 -29.35 -4.13
N PRO A 109 2.79 -30.55 -3.82
CA PRO A 109 2.71 -31.05 -2.45
C PRO A 109 4.11 -31.25 -1.85
N ASN A 110 4.22 -31.20 -0.51
CA ASN A 110 5.48 -31.48 0.16
C ASN A 110 5.91 -32.94 -0.08
N ASP A 111 7.20 -33.15 -0.33
CA ASP A 111 7.77 -34.48 -0.59
C ASP A 111 7.47 -35.49 0.54
N SER A 112 7.34 -35.01 1.78
CA SER A 112 6.96 -35.84 2.93
C SER A 112 5.58 -36.49 2.81
N ARG A 113 4.66 -35.89 2.05
CA ARG A 113 3.30 -36.40 1.82
C ARG A 113 3.22 -37.43 0.70
N LEU A 114 4.23 -37.50 -0.17
CA LEU A 114 4.22 -38.42 -1.31
C LEU A 114 4.16 -39.88 -0.88
N ALA A 115 4.73 -40.24 0.28
CA ALA A 115 4.64 -41.59 0.82
C ALA A 115 3.19 -42.00 1.13
N ASP A 116 2.42 -41.12 1.76
CA ASP A 116 1.00 -41.35 2.05
C ASP A 116 0.15 -41.39 0.78
N ILE A 117 0.40 -40.49 -0.17
CA ILE A 117 -0.31 -40.48 -1.47
C ILE A 117 -0.10 -41.80 -2.21
N ARG A 118 1.13 -42.34 -2.23
CA ARG A 118 1.41 -43.64 -2.86
C ARG A 118 0.75 -44.80 -2.13
N ARG A 119 0.85 -44.81 -0.79
CA ARG A 119 0.33 -45.88 0.07
C ARG A 119 -1.20 -45.96 0.05
N LEU A 120 -1.87 -44.82 0.23
CA LEU A 120 -3.33 -44.72 0.30
C LEU A 120 -3.95 -44.67 -1.10
N GLY A 121 -3.37 -43.85 -1.99
CA GLY A 121 -3.92 -43.62 -3.32
C GLY A 121 -3.63 -44.74 -4.33
N GLY A 122 -2.62 -45.58 -4.07
CA GLY A 122 -2.23 -46.65 -4.99
C GLY A 122 -1.82 -46.13 -6.39
N ILE A 123 -1.27 -44.93 -6.44
CA ILE A 123 -0.78 -44.25 -7.66
C ILE A 123 0.70 -43.90 -7.54
N GLU A 124 1.36 -43.79 -8.70
CA GLU A 124 2.71 -43.23 -8.76
C GLU A 124 2.67 -41.70 -8.76
N CYS A 125 3.52 -41.10 -7.94
CA CYS A 125 3.80 -39.66 -7.90
C CYS A 125 5.29 -39.44 -7.57
N ALA A 126 5.87 -38.37 -8.11
CA ALA A 126 7.28 -38.01 -7.93
C ALA A 126 7.41 -36.60 -7.33
N PRO A 127 8.53 -36.28 -6.66
CA PRO A 127 8.86 -34.91 -6.24
C PRO A 127 8.71 -33.91 -7.40
N GLY A 128 8.21 -32.71 -7.10
CA GLY A 128 7.98 -31.66 -8.11
C GLY A 128 6.69 -31.80 -8.94
N GLN A 129 5.92 -32.88 -8.76
CA GLN A 129 4.66 -33.07 -9.51
C GLN A 129 3.54 -32.17 -8.97
N LYS A 130 2.81 -31.49 -9.86
CA LYS A 130 1.68 -30.63 -9.48
C LYS A 130 0.57 -31.39 -8.76
N ALA A 131 0.01 -30.78 -7.71
CA ALA A 131 -1.09 -31.29 -6.90
C ALA A 131 -2.30 -31.66 -7.76
N SER A 132 -2.74 -30.79 -8.68
CA SER A 132 -3.87 -31.06 -9.58
C SER A 132 -3.66 -32.30 -10.46
N ARG A 133 -2.42 -32.59 -10.87
CA ARG A 133 -2.08 -33.80 -11.64
C ARG A 133 -2.16 -35.05 -10.77
N ILE A 134 -1.76 -34.95 -9.51
CA ILE A 134 -1.90 -36.03 -8.52
C ILE A 134 -3.38 -36.29 -8.24
N VAL A 135 -4.16 -35.24 -7.95
CA VAL A 135 -5.61 -35.31 -7.73
C VAL A 135 -6.31 -35.97 -8.93
N ASN A 136 -6.00 -35.56 -10.16
CA ASN A 136 -6.54 -36.20 -11.37
C ASN A 136 -6.29 -37.71 -11.36
N ARG A 137 -5.03 -38.13 -11.14
CA ARG A 137 -4.67 -39.56 -11.10
C ARG A 137 -5.42 -40.31 -10.00
N LEU A 138 -5.61 -39.72 -8.83
CA LEU A 138 -6.41 -40.30 -7.76
C LEU A 138 -7.86 -40.50 -8.24
N CYS A 139 -8.50 -39.46 -8.74
CA CYS A 139 -9.88 -39.55 -9.22
C CYS A 139 -10.06 -40.62 -10.31
N LEU A 140 -9.14 -40.71 -11.27
CA LEU A 140 -9.14 -41.74 -12.31
C LEU A 140 -8.91 -43.15 -11.75
N LYS A 141 -8.01 -43.30 -10.77
CA LYS A 141 -7.71 -44.58 -10.12
C LYS A 141 -8.92 -45.13 -9.37
N PHE A 142 -9.66 -44.25 -8.70
CA PHE A 142 -10.85 -44.58 -7.93
C PHE A 142 -12.15 -44.52 -8.76
N GLY A 143 -12.06 -44.19 -10.05
CA GLY A 143 -13.16 -44.29 -11.02
C GLY A 143 -14.19 -43.16 -10.97
N LEU A 144 -13.86 -42.02 -10.36
CA LEU A 144 -14.77 -40.87 -10.24
C LEU A 144 -15.12 -40.27 -11.62
N ASP A 145 -14.22 -40.37 -12.60
CA ASP A 145 -14.41 -39.89 -13.97
C ASP A 145 -15.51 -40.65 -14.73
N ARG A 146 -15.80 -41.89 -14.30
CA ARG A 146 -16.76 -42.78 -14.97
C ARG A 146 -18.18 -42.57 -14.50
N TYR A 147 -18.37 -41.85 -13.40
CA TYR A 147 -19.68 -41.59 -12.83
C TYR A 147 -20.45 -40.58 -13.68
N VAL A 148 -21.69 -40.94 -14.01
CA VAL A 148 -22.61 -40.15 -14.83
C VAL A 148 -23.91 -39.90 -14.09
N VAL A 149 -24.48 -38.72 -14.29
CA VAL A 149 -25.82 -38.36 -13.81
C VAL A 149 -26.61 -37.76 -14.95
N ASP A 150 -27.93 -37.96 -14.93
CA ASP A 150 -28.83 -37.30 -15.86
C ASP A 150 -29.12 -35.87 -15.37
N LYS A 151 -28.87 -34.88 -16.22
CA LYS A 151 -29.17 -33.47 -15.96
C LYS A 151 -30.25 -33.00 -16.93
N GLU A 152 -31.30 -32.39 -16.38
CA GLU A 152 -32.33 -31.72 -17.17
C GLU A 152 -31.81 -30.35 -17.65
N GLU A 153 -31.85 -30.12 -18.95
CA GLU A 153 -31.56 -28.83 -19.58
C GLU A 153 -32.82 -28.32 -20.28
N SER A 154 -33.12 -27.03 -20.10
CA SER A 154 -34.21 -26.35 -20.80
C SER A 154 -33.64 -25.51 -21.93
N SER A 155 -34.11 -25.77 -23.15
CA SER A 155 -33.77 -24.96 -24.32
C SER A 155 -34.51 -23.61 -24.27
N PRO A 156 -34.05 -22.57 -25.00
CA PRO A 156 -34.66 -21.22 -24.98
C PRO A 156 -36.14 -21.19 -25.39
N ASP A 157 -36.59 -22.19 -26.13
CA ASP A 157 -37.95 -22.47 -26.58
C ASP A 157 -38.77 -23.31 -25.58
N GLY A 158 -38.23 -23.61 -24.40
CA GLY A 158 -38.93 -24.29 -23.30
C GLY A 158 -38.89 -25.83 -23.36
N THR A 159 -38.24 -26.40 -24.37
CA THR A 159 -38.09 -27.85 -24.50
C THR A 159 -37.10 -28.38 -23.46
N LYS A 160 -37.56 -29.34 -22.64
CA LYS A 160 -36.72 -30.03 -21.64
C LYS A 160 -36.08 -31.28 -22.23
N THR A 161 -34.77 -31.39 -22.13
CA THR A 161 -34.00 -32.56 -22.57
C THR A 161 -33.12 -33.08 -21.44
N MET A 162 -33.00 -34.41 -21.34
CA MET A 162 -32.11 -35.07 -20.38
C MET A 162 -30.77 -35.35 -21.05
N ARG A 163 -29.68 -34.97 -20.38
CA ARG A 163 -28.31 -35.22 -20.85
C ARG A 163 -27.51 -35.89 -19.76
N GLN A 164 -26.80 -36.96 -20.12
CA GLN A 164 -25.79 -37.54 -19.24
C GLN A 164 -24.57 -36.63 -19.16
N ILE A 165 -24.18 -36.28 -17.95
CA ILE A 165 -22.99 -35.49 -17.66
C ILE A 165 -22.09 -36.24 -16.69
N HIS A 166 -20.79 -35.91 -16.72
CA HIS A 166 -19.80 -36.38 -15.74
C HIS A 166 -19.55 -35.27 -14.72
N PRO A 167 -20.11 -35.35 -13.48
CA PRO A 167 -19.92 -34.31 -12.46
C PRO A 167 -18.44 -34.05 -12.15
N TYR A 168 -17.63 -35.10 -12.24
CA TYR A 168 -16.17 -35.05 -12.10
C TYR A 168 -15.53 -33.91 -12.89
N ASN A 169 -15.90 -33.69 -14.15
CA ASN A 169 -15.24 -32.69 -14.99
C ASN A 169 -15.35 -31.27 -14.42
N ALA A 170 -16.53 -30.90 -13.92
CA ALA A 170 -16.78 -29.57 -13.37
C ALA A 170 -16.12 -29.40 -11.98
N ILE A 171 -16.20 -30.43 -11.13
CA ILE A 171 -15.60 -30.41 -9.79
C ILE A 171 -14.07 -30.40 -9.89
N PHE A 172 -13.50 -31.26 -10.75
CA PHE A 172 -12.06 -31.29 -10.99
C PHE A 172 -11.54 -29.99 -11.58
N ALA A 173 -12.24 -29.39 -12.55
CA ALA A 173 -11.83 -28.11 -13.12
C ALA A 173 -11.72 -27.03 -12.02
N ARG A 174 -12.75 -26.89 -11.18
CA ARG A 174 -12.74 -25.92 -10.07
C ARG A 174 -11.60 -26.16 -9.07
N LEU A 175 -11.42 -27.41 -8.63
CA LEU A 175 -10.33 -27.75 -7.70
C LEU A 175 -8.94 -27.58 -8.34
N ALA A 176 -8.80 -27.93 -9.63
CA ALA A 176 -7.56 -27.76 -10.36
C ALA A 176 -7.21 -26.27 -10.54
N ASP A 177 -8.19 -25.42 -10.84
CA ASP A 177 -8.01 -23.98 -10.95
C ASP A 177 -7.67 -23.35 -9.59
N ALA A 178 -8.34 -23.77 -8.51
CA ALA A 178 -8.02 -23.33 -7.15
C ALA A 178 -6.58 -23.72 -6.74
N LEU A 179 -6.11 -24.91 -7.13
CA LEU A 179 -4.74 -25.37 -6.89
C LEU A 179 -3.72 -24.79 -7.87
N ASN A 180 -4.16 -24.19 -8.99
CA ASN A 180 -3.31 -23.57 -10.01
C ASN A 180 -3.85 -22.17 -10.36
N PRO A 181 -3.85 -21.25 -9.39
CA PRO A 181 -4.50 -19.95 -9.54
C PRO A 181 -3.88 -19.17 -10.70
N GLY A 182 -4.68 -18.33 -11.36
CA GLY A 182 -4.25 -17.58 -12.55
C GLY A 182 -3.00 -16.73 -12.33
N VAL A 183 -2.34 -16.39 -13.44
CA VAL A 183 -1.27 -15.39 -13.45
C VAL A 183 -1.92 -14.00 -13.55
N GLU A 184 -1.49 -13.08 -12.70
CA GLU A 184 -1.88 -11.67 -12.71
C GLU A 184 -0.66 -10.83 -13.08
N GLN A 185 -0.81 -9.91 -14.03
CA GLN A 185 0.26 -8.95 -14.30
C GLN A 185 0.32 -7.94 -13.14
N ARG A 186 1.52 -7.73 -12.61
CA ARG A 186 1.80 -6.73 -11.58
C ARG A 186 2.92 -5.80 -11.99
N VAL A 187 2.88 -4.61 -11.40
CA VAL A 187 3.96 -3.64 -11.49
C VAL A 187 4.72 -3.68 -10.17
N GLY A 188 6.01 -4.00 -10.25
CA GLY A 188 6.97 -3.88 -9.16
C GLY A 188 7.78 -2.60 -9.32
N VAL A 189 7.92 -1.84 -8.24
CA VAL A 189 8.61 -0.56 -8.24
C VAL A 189 9.74 -0.61 -7.23
N LEU A 190 10.99 -0.54 -7.69
CA LEU A 190 12.17 -0.35 -6.83
C LEU A 190 12.53 1.13 -6.81
N SER A 191 12.14 1.81 -5.73
CA SER A 191 12.13 3.27 -5.65
C SER A 191 13.13 3.83 -4.65
N ILE A 192 13.68 4.99 -5.01
CA ILE A 192 14.35 5.92 -4.09
C ILE A 192 13.63 7.28 -4.02
N HIS A 193 12.41 7.40 -4.55
CA HIS A 193 11.60 8.62 -4.47
C HIS A 193 11.32 9.01 -3.01
N PRO A 194 11.46 10.28 -2.60
CA PRO A 194 11.29 10.68 -1.20
C PRO A 194 9.89 10.37 -0.67
N CYS A 195 8.85 10.67 -1.47
CA CYS A 195 7.46 10.34 -1.08
C CYS A 195 7.22 8.84 -0.95
N ASP A 196 7.99 7.97 -1.60
CA ASP A 196 7.83 6.53 -1.41
C ASP A 196 8.29 6.03 -0.04
N PHE A 197 9.21 6.75 0.60
CA PHE A 197 9.56 6.52 1.99
C PHE A 197 8.47 6.99 2.94
N LEU A 198 7.93 8.18 2.70
CA LEU A 198 6.83 8.72 3.51
C LEU A 198 5.57 7.87 3.41
N GLU A 199 5.27 7.37 2.21
CA GLU A 199 4.11 6.52 1.91
C GLU A 199 4.43 5.02 2.11
N MET A 200 5.51 4.69 2.83
CA MET A 200 5.91 3.28 2.99
C MET A 200 4.87 2.39 3.66
N SER A 201 3.97 3.00 4.41
CA SER A 201 2.73 2.39 4.86
C SER A 201 1.62 3.39 4.58
N ASN A 202 1.17 3.42 3.33
CA ASN A 202 0.14 4.32 2.85
C ASN A 202 -1.21 4.06 3.58
N LYS A 203 -1.90 5.11 4.07
CA LYS A 203 -3.20 4.97 4.76
C LYS A 203 -4.31 4.35 3.92
N ASP A 204 -4.19 4.42 2.59
CA ASP A 204 -5.16 3.88 1.64
C ASP A 204 -4.91 2.37 1.37
N ASN A 205 -3.86 1.79 1.95
CA ASN A 205 -3.60 0.36 1.88
C ASN A 205 -4.64 -0.42 2.69
N SER A 206 -4.85 -1.69 2.33
CA SER A 206 -5.62 -2.63 3.15
C SER A 206 -4.86 -3.15 4.38
N TRP A 207 -3.67 -2.59 4.66
CA TRP A 207 -2.76 -3.01 5.71
C TRP A 207 -1.91 -1.82 6.20
N HIS A 208 -1.46 -1.87 7.45
CA HIS A 208 -0.62 -0.83 8.04
C HIS A 208 0.64 -1.43 8.66
N SER A 209 1.72 -0.64 8.70
CA SER A 209 2.92 -0.93 9.49
C SER A 209 3.18 0.16 10.52
N CYS A 210 4.17 -0.07 11.38
CA CYS A 210 4.58 0.90 12.39
C CYS A 210 5.11 2.22 11.80
N HIS A 211 5.44 2.28 10.50
CA HIS A 211 5.90 3.48 9.81
C HIS A 211 4.75 4.28 9.17
N CYS A 212 3.49 3.87 9.33
CA CYS A 212 2.32 4.62 8.86
C CYS A 212 2.36 6.04 9.41
N LEU A 213 2.22 7.05 8.54
CA LEU A 213 2.28 8.43 9.00
C LEU A 213 1.04 8.82 9.82
N GLU A 214 -0.12 8.20 9.60
CA GLU A 214 -1.35 8.53 10.31
C GLU A 214 -1.19 8.31 11.83
N ASP A 215 -0.83 7.10 12.22
CA ASP A 215 -0.89 6.60 13.60
C ASP A 215 0.26 5.65 14.00
N GLY A 216 1.24 5.44 13.11
CA GLY A 216 2.35 4.52 13.36
C GLY A 216 3.27 4.95 14.51
N GLY A 217 3.88 3.98 15.20
CA GLY A 217 4.83 4.25 16.29
C GLY A 217 6.24 4.66 15.84
N TYR A 218 6.54 4.61 14.54
CA TYR A 218 7.87 4.87 13.94
C TYR A 218 7.77 5.78 12.71
N GLN A 219 6.91 6.81 12.77
CA GLN A 219 6.70 7.80 11.69
C GLN A 219 8.00 8.45 11.21
N ALA A 220 8.87 8.88 12.14
CA ALA A 220 10.17 9.49 11.81
C ALA A 220 11.15 8.48 11.18
N GLY A 221 10.85 7.19 11.28
CA GLY A 221 11.57 6.12 10.60
C GLY A 221 11.52 6.23 9.08
N ALA A 222 10.42 6.72 8.51
CA ALA A 222 10.33 6.98 7.08
C ALA A 222 11.42 7.96 6.63
N LEU A 223 11.60 9.06 7.37
CA LEU A 223 12.65 10.05 7.12
C LEU A 223 14.06 9.50 7.30
N SER A 224 14.24 8.60 8.28
CA SER A 224 15.54 7.96 8.55
C SER A 224 16.01 7.14 7.34
N TYR A 225 15.12 6.30 6.79
CA TYR A 225 15.40 5.54 5.58
C TYR A 225 15.55 6.44 4.34
N MET A 226 14.71 7.47 4.23
CA MET A 226 14.75 8.42 3.11
C MET A 226 16.08 9.15 3.01
N GLY A 227 16.70 9.51 4.15
CA GLY A 227 17.93 10.30 4.19
C GLY A 227 19.22 9.50 4.12
N ASP A 228 19.19 8.17 4.17
CA ASP A 228 20.40 7.34 4.16
C ASP A 228 20.95 7.07 2.75
N THR A 229 22.09 6.36 2.69
CA THR A 229 22.83 6.11 1.45
C THR A 229 22.53 4.77 0.78
N VAL A 230 21.77 3.88 1.43
CA VAL A 230 21.71 2.46 1.03
C VAL A 230 20.30 1.93 0.82
N THR A 231 19.30 2.55 1.43
CA THR A 231 17.94 2.03 1.41
C THR A 231 17.20 2.39 0.12
N MET A 232 16.50 1.39 -0.41
CA MET A 232 15.50 1.47 -1.46
C MET A 232 14.21 0.82 -0.95
N ILE A 233 13.07 1.17 -1.52
CA ILE A 233 11.80 0.51 -1.22
C ILE A 233 11.33 -0.23 -2.45
N PHE A 234 11.11 -1.52 -2.29
CA PHE A 234 10.44 -2.32 -3.30
C PHE A 234 8.96 -2.46 -2.92
N TYR A 235 8.05 -2.14 -3.81
CA TYR A 235 6.62 -2.34 -3.59
C TYR A 235 5.92 -2.73 -4.87
N THR A 236 4.69 -3.22 -4.73
CA THR A 236 3.86 -3.61 -5.87
C THR A 236 2.55 -2.86 -5.87
N VAL A 237 2.04 -2.60 -7.07
CA VAL A 237 0.76 -1.93 -7.32
C VAL A 237 -0.02 -2.70 -8.38
N ALA A 238 -1.29 -2.34 -8.53
CA ALA A 238 -2.14 -2.88 -9.59
C ALA A 238 -1.59 -2.51 -10.98
N SER A 239 -1.86 -3.36 -11.97
CA SER A 239 -1.29 -3.22 -13.32
C SER A 239 -1.85 -2.06 -14.15
N ASP A 240 -2.93 -1.42 -13.69
CA ASP A 240 -3.51 -0.22 -14.27
C ASP A 240 -2.86 1.08 -13.77
N VAL A 241 -1.98 1.00 -12.77
CA VAL A 241 -1.18 2.14 -12.30
C VAL A 241 0.05 2.27 -13.20
N GLU A 242 0.15 3.39 -13.91
CA GLU A 242 1.23 3.65 -14.88
C GLU A 242 2.22 4.74 -14.45
N ARG A 243 1.83 5.60 -13.49
CA ARG A 243 2.59 6.78 -13.04
C ARG A 243 2.17 7.21 -11.65
N GLU A 244 2.91 8.16 -11.08
CA GLU A 244 2.70 8.70 -9.74
C GLU A 244 2.59 7.60 -8.69
N PHE A 245 3.49 6.61 -8.77
CA PHE A 245 3.40 5.36 -8.03
C PHE A 245 3.35 5.57 -6.51
N HIS A 246 4.00 6.64 -6.02
CA HIS A 246 3.96 7.03 -4.61
C HIS A 246 2.56 7.35 -4.07
N LYS A 247 1.59 7.68 -4.93
CA LYS A 247 0.20 7.91 -4.55
C LYS A 247 -0.62 6.62 -4.48
N ALA A 248 -0.19 5.59 -5.20
CA ALA A 248 -0.95 4.36 -5.32
C ALA A 248 -0.94 3.55 -4.01
N PRO A 249 -2.07 2.93 -3.63
CA PRO A 249 -2.10 1.93 -2.59
C PRO A 249 -1.20 0.75 -2.96
N ARG A 250 -0.38 0.32 -2.00
CA ARG A 250 0.61 -0.74 -2.17
C ARG A 250 -0.01 -2.09 -1.82
N ILE A 251 0.13 -3.05 -2.72
CA ILE A 251 -0.28 -4.43 -2.47
C ILE A 251 0.74 -5.10 -1.54
N THR A 252 2.04 -4.97 -1.87
CA THR A 252 3.13 -5.44 -1.01
C THR A 252 4.23 -4.40 -0.87
N ARG A 253 5.04 -4.50 0.19
CA ARG A 253 6.19 -3.62 0.41
C ARG A 253 7.34 -4.30 1.17
N GLU A 254 8.55 -4.12 0.68
CA GLU A 254 9.81 -4.47 1.33
C GLU A 254 10.79 -3.31 1.33
N VAL A 255 11.64 -3.29 2.35
CA VAL A 255 12.82 -2.43 2.38
C VAL A 255 14.01 -3.26 1.89
N PHE A 256 14.75 -2.72 0.93
CA PHE A 256 16.01 -3.28 0.47
C PHE A 256 17.14 -2.32 0.81
N CYS A 257 18.33 -2.84 1.11
CA CYS A 257 19.53 -2.02 1.28
C CYS A 257 20.67 -2.56 0.43
N TYR A 258 21.32 -1.72 -0.36
CA TYR A 258 22.44 -2.13 -1.21
C TYR A 258 23.68 -1.29 -0.95
N TYR A 259 24.82 -1.95 -0.81
CA TYR A 259 26.14 -1.31 -0.78
C TYR A 259 27.24 -2.30 -1.16
N ASP A 260 28.10 -1.91 -2.10
CA ASP A 260 29.37 -2.60 -2.42
C ASP A 260 29.24 -4.13 -2.53
N GLY A 261 28.34 -4.59 -3.40
CA GLY A 261 28.09 -6.01 -3.66
C GLY A 261 27.31 -6.77 -2.58
N THR A 262 26.85 -6.08 -1.54
CA THR A 262 25.99 -6.64 -0.49
C THR A 262 24.58 -6.10 -0.64
N LEU A 263 23.61 -7.00 -0.78
CA LEU A 263 22.18 -6.69 -0.83
C LEU A 263 21.48 -7.28 0.40
N LEU A 264 20.70 -6.47 1.10
CA LEU A 264 19.85 -6.89 2.20
C LEU A 264 18.39 -6.75 1.80
N GLN A 265 17.60 -7.78 2.07
CA GLN A 265 16.14 -7.77 2.02
C GLN A 265 15.59 -7.81 3.44
N SER A 266 14.63 -6.92 3.72
CA SER A 266 13.91 -6.84 4.99
C SER A 266 12.63 -7.68 4.99
N ARG A 267 11.73 -7.40 5.93
CA ARG A 267 10.42 -8.07 6.04
C ARG A 267 9.48 -7.66 4.92
N LEU A 268 8.76 -8.64 4.38
CA LEU A 268 7.64 -8.44 3.46
C LEU A 268 6.37 -8.06 4.22
N TYR A 269 5.67 -7.07 3.69
CA TYR A 269 4.35 -6.65 4.13
C TYR A 269 3.34 -6.82 2.99
N PRO A 270 2.08 -7.15 3.31
CA PRO A 270 1.56 -7.45 4.66
C PRO A 270 1.86 -8.88 5.13
N THR A 271 2.22 -9.77 4.20
CA THR A 271 2.53 -11.17 4.49
C THR A 271 4.05 -11.38 4.57
N ASP A 272 4.55 -12.32 5.35
CA ASP A 272 5.99 -12.64 5.37
C ASP A 272 6.27 -13.97 4.64
N ARG A 273 5.77 -14.06 3.40
CA ARG A 273 5.83 -15.30 2.61
C ARG A 273 7.18 -15.53 1.95
N ALA A 274 7.82 -16.65 2.29
CA ALA A 274 9.15 -17.00 1.77
C ALA A 274 9.23 -17.02 0.23
N ASP A 275 8.25 -17.61 -0.45
CA ASP A 275 8.25 -17.75 -1.92
C ASP A 275 8.17 -16.39 -2.64
N GLN A 276 7.37 -15.48 -2.11
CA GLN A 276 7.26 -14.12 -2.64
C GLN A 276 8.52 -13.30 -2.37
N ARG A 277 9.11 -13.47 -1.18
CA ARG A 277 10.38 -12.83 -0.82
C ARG A 277 11.54 -13.30 -1.70
N GLU A 278 11.69 -14.61 -1.91
CA GLU A 278 12.69 -15.17 -2.83
C GLU A 278 12.56 -14.59 -4.23
N ARG A 279 11.31 -14.44 -4.70
CA ARG A 279 11.03 -13.82 -6.00
C ARG A 279 11.44 -12.35 -6.05
N TYR A 280 11.09 -11.57 -5.04
CA TYR A 280 11.43 -10.14 -5.00
C TYR A 280 12.94 -9.93 -4.84
N MET A 281 13.62 -10.82 -4.10
CA MET A 281 15.08 -10.85 -4.06
C MET A 281 15.67 -11.06 -5.47
N ASP A 282 15.22 -12.08 -6.22
CA ASP A 282 15.70 -12.34 -7.59
C ASP A 282 15.45 -11.14 -8.52
N LEU A 283 14.29 -10.48 -8.41
CA LEU A 283 14.00 -9.26 -9.19
C LEU A 283 14.99 -8.13 -8.87
N VAL A 284 15.21 -7.84 -7.59
CA VAL A 284 16.09 -6.74 -7.16
C VAL A 284 17.57 -7.06 -7.46
N GLU A 285 17.98 -8.32 -7.27
CA GLU A 285 19.31 -8.81 -7.67
C GLU A 285 19.60 -8.59 -9.16
N ARG A 286 18.63 -8.88 -10.03
CA ARG A 286 18.72 -8.61 -11.47
C ARG A 286 18.80 -7.12 -11.77
N VAL A 287 18.00 -6.29 -11.10
CA VAL A 287 18.09 -4.83 -11.27
C VAL A 287 19.49 -4.33 -10.94
N ILE A 288 20.01 -4.73 -9.77
CA ILE A 288 21.34 -4.31 -9.32
C ILE A 288 22.44 -4.79 -10.27
N THR A 289 22.42 -6.05 -10.68
CA THR A 289 23.45 -6.61 -11.59
C THR A 289 23.38 -6.03 -12.98
N THR A 290 22.18 -5.70 -13.48
CA THR A 290 21.99 -4.95 -14.73
C THR A 290 22.60 -3.55 -14.62
N CYS A 291 22.40 -2.85 -13.50
CA CYS A 291 22.99 -1.52 -13.27
C CYS A 291 24.52 -1.55 -13.17
N LEU A 292 25.08 -2.66 -12.67
CA LEU A 292 26.53 -2.85 -12.53
C LEU A 292 27.20 -3.41 -13.80
N ASP A 293 26.42 -3.87 -14.77
CA ASP A 293 26.90 -4.59 -15.97
C ASP A 293 27.73 -5.84 -15.62
N VAL A 294 27.17 -6.71 -14.77
CA VAL A 294 27.82 -7.95 -14.30
C VAL A 294 26.87 -9.15 -14.36
N PRO A 295 27.39 -10.39 -14.37
CA PRO A 295 26.54 -11.57 -14.29
C PRO A 295 25.70 -11.60 -13.00
N ASN A 296 24.43 -12.02 -13.11
CA ASN A 296 23.54 -12.20 -11.96
C ASN A 296 23.89 -13.47 -11.18
N GLN A 297 24.92 -13.40 -10.34
CA GLN A 297 25.44 -14.51 -9.54
C GLN A 297 25.59 -14.09 -8.07
N TRP A 298 24.70 -14.59 -7.21
CA TRP A 298 24.64 -14.22 -5.80
C TRP A 298 24.75 -15.44 -4.89
N ILE A 299 25.29 -15.24 -3.69
CA ILE A 299 25.18 -16.19 -2.58
C ILE A 299 24.24 -15.58 -1.54
N THR A 300 23.07 -16.20 -1.39
CA THR A 300 22.03 -15.76 -0.44
C THR A 300 22.11 -16.55 0.86
N GLN A 301 21.91 -15.87 1.98
CA GLN A 301 21.84 -16.47 3.31
C GLN A 301 20.79 -15.74 4.17
N ALA A 302 19.98 -16.52 4.89
CA ALA A 302 19.07 -15.99 5.89
C ALA A 302 19.86 -15.62 7.17
N ILE A 303 19.54 -14.47 7.76
CA ILE A 303 20.18 -13.97 8.98
C ILE A 303 19.13 -13.94 10.10
N THR A 304 19.22 -14.91 11.02
CA THR A 304 18.22 -15.09 12.08
C THR A 304 18.44 -14.19 13.31
N HIS A 305 19.62 -13.59 13.45
CA HIS A 305 19.96 -12.70 14.55
C HIS A 305 20.78 -11.51 14.03
N SER A 306 20.62 -10.33 14.66
CA SER A 306 21.42 -9.15 14.34
C SER A 306 22.91 -9.48 14.32
N THR A 307 23.58 -9.19 13.22
CA THR A 307 25.03 -9.31 13.10
C THR A 307 25.61 -7.97 12.70
N ASP A 308 26.61 -7.47 13.45
CA ASP A 308 27.40 -6.30 13.05
C ASP A 308 28.39 -6.64 11.91
N LYS A 309 28.15 -7.74 11.20
CA LYS A 309 29.01 -8.28 10.14
C LYS A 309 28.74 -7.62 8.79
N TYR A 310 27.48 -7.31 8.48
CA TYR A 310 27.07 -6.83 7.16
C TYR A 310 26.49 -5.42 7.20
N TRP A 311 25.82 -5.05 8.29
CA TRP A 311 25.25 -3.72 8.46
C TRP A 311 25.40 -3.22 9.88
N LEU A 312 25.31 -1.90 10.03
CA LEU A 312 25.05 -1.21 11.28
C LEU A 312 23.78 -0.39 11.09
N THR A 313 23.13 -0.03 12.20
CA THR A 313 22.09 1.00 12.17
C THR A 313 22.70 2.30 12.66
N ASP A 314 22.44 3.41 11.97
CA ASP A 314 22.87 4.71 12.47
C ASP A 314 22.30 4.94 13.87
N ARG A 315 23.14 5.45 14.78
CA ARG A 315 22.79 5.63 16.19
C ARG A 315 21.61 6.59 16.40
N ASN A 316 21.39 7.50 15.46
CA ASN A 316 20.33 8.49 15.50
C ASN A 316 19.15 8.12 14.60
N ALA A 317 19.17 6.96 13.96
CA ALA A 317 18.08 6.52 13.12
C ALA A 317 16.86 6.09 13.96
N LEU A 318 15.69 6.53 13.50
CA LEU A 318 14.42 6.40 14.21
C LEU A 318 13.46 5.39 13.56
N HIS A 319 13.95 4.53 12.67
CA HIS A 319 13.13 3.49 12.04
C HIS A 319 13.06 2.21 12.85
N TYR A 320 11.91 1.54 12.77
CA TYR A 320 11.79 0.16 13.22
C TYR A 320 12.69 -0.76 12.38
N ARG A 321 13.39 -1.68 13.05
CA ARG A 321 14.50 -2.45 12.47
C ARG A 321 14.08 -3.90 12.23
N ASP A 322 13.18 -4.13 11.27
CA ASP A 322 12.72 -5.48 10.91
C ASP A 322 13.91 -6.44 10.66
N TYR A 323 14.97 -5.93 10.02
CA TYR A 323 16.18 -6.69 9.71
C TYR A 323 16.96 -7.17 10.96
N ASN A 324 16.74 -6.59 12.15
CA ASN A 324 17.32 -7.09 13.40
C ASN A 324 16.43 -8.11 14.11
N ASN A 325 15.20 -8.32 13.64
CA ASN A 325 14.18 -9.14 14.29
C ASN A 325 13.92 -10.46 13.54
N GLY A 326 14.93 -11.01 12.88
CA GLY A 326 14.88 -12.33 12.24
C GLY A 326 14.34 -12.37 10.81
N TYR A 327 14.05 -11.21 10.22
CA TYR A 327 13.54 -11.12 8.85
C TYR A 327 14.63 -10.91 7.80
N ALA A 328 15.85 -10.55 8.20
CA ALA A 328 16.90 -10.20 7.24
C ALA A 328 17.36 -11.40 6.39
N VAL A 329 17.46 -11.15 5.09
CA VAL A 329 18.16 -12.02 4.14
C VAL A 329 19.25 -11.19 3.48
N VAL A 330 20.46 -11.73 3.38
CA VAL A 330 21.61 -11.08 2.74
C VAL A 330 22.03 -11.87 1.52
N SER A 331 22.18 -11.18 0.39
CA SER A 331 22.79 -11.70 -0.83
C SER A 331 24.12 -11.02 -1.11
N LEU A 332 25.15 -11.82 -1.37
CA LEU A 332 26.51 -11.38 -1.67
C LEU A 332 26.83 -11.65 -3.13
N LEU A 333 27.20 -10.60 -3.89
CA LEU A 333 27.49 -10.68 -5.30
C LEU A 333 28.83 -11.38 -5.55
N GLN A 334 28.88 -12.29 -6.53
CA GLN A 334 30.08 -13.06 -6.87
C GLN A 334 30.91 -12.39 -7.98
N GLY A 335 32.21 -12.69 -7.99
CA GLY A 335 33.07 -12.49 -9.17
C GLY A 335 33.88 -11.19 -9.25
N GLN A 336 33.53 -10.13 -8.51
CA GLN A 336 34.39 -8.93 -8.39
C GLN A 336 35.06 -8.82 -7.01
N GLU A 337 36.06 -7.94 -6.90
CA GLU A 337 36.68 -7.55 -5.63
C GLU A 337 35.76 -6.64 -4.80
N PHE A 338 34.55 -7.13 -4.48
CA PHE A 338 33.69 -6.46 -3.51
C PHE A 338 34.31 -6.60 -2.13
N GLN A 339 34.48 -5.47 -1.45
CA GLN A 339 35.08 -5.47 -0.11
C GLN A 339 34.09 -5.95 0.96
N HIS A 340 32.82 -6.18 0.59
CA HIS A 340 31.73 -6.62 1.47
C HIS A 340 31.69 -5.78 2.75
N LYS A 341 31.75 -4.46 2.56
CA LYS A 341 31.84 -3.51 3.66
C LYS A 341 30.53 -3.46 4.43
N ILE A 342 30.69 -3.24 5.73
CA ILE A 342 29.58 -2.91 6.61
C ILE A 342 29.00 -1.57 6.17
N PHE A 343 27.71 -1.57 5.82
CA PHE A 343 26.98 -0.35 5.50
C PHE A 343 26.08 0.10 6.65
N VAL A 344 25.75 1.39 6.69
CA VAL A 344 24.96 2.00 7.75
C VAL A 344 23.55 2.26 7.23
N ILE A 345 22.55 1.66 7.89
CA ILE A 345 21.13 1.80 7.55
C ILE A 345 20.51 2.91 8.41
N GLY A 346 19.73 3.77 7.78
CA GLY A 346 19.09 4.93 8.37
C GLY A 346 20.03 6.12 8.57
N SER A 347 19.41 7.25 8.85
CA SER A 347 20.07 8.52 9.07
C SER A 347 19.34 9.34 10.13
N GLN A 348 19.96 10.41 10.60
CA GLN A 348 19.30 11.42 11.43
C GLN A 348 18.06 11.96 10.70
N ALA A 349 16.88 11.87 11.32
CA ALA A 349 15.64 12.47 10.79
C ALA A 349 15.50 13.94 11.23
N TYR A 350 14.85 14.77 10.40
CA TYR A 350 14.61 16.19 10.69
C TYR A 350 13.14 16.53 10.76
N CYS A 351 12.80 17.44 11.67
CA CYS A 351 11.47 17.98 11.88
C CYS A 351 10.93 18.57 10.56
N VAL A 352 9.78 18.05 10.10
CA VAL A 352 9.15 18.50 8.84
C VAL A 352 8.61 19.92 8.90
N CYS A 353 8.57 20.55 10.09
CA CYS A 353 8.26 21.97 10.25
C CYS A 353 9.51 22.86 10.14
N CYS A 354 10.47 22.71 11.06
CA CYS A 354 11.57 23.67 11.23
C CYS A 354 12.96 23.14 10.85
N GLY A 355 13.08 21.87 10.46
CA GLY A 355 14.35 21.27 10.04
C GLY A 355 15.33 20.95 11.18
N GLN A 356 14.92 21.09 12.44
CA GLN A 356 15.71 20.65 13.60
C GLN A 356 15.72 19.12 13.72
N GLU A 357 16.75 18.57 14.33
CA GLU A 357 16.88 17.12 14.57
C GLU A 357 15.69 16.56 15.37
N LEU A 358 15.27 15.34 15.00
CA LEU A 358 14.31 14.54 15.75
C LEU A 358 15.04 13.50 16.60
N TYR A 359 14.47 13.22 17.77
CA TYR A 359 14.98 12.21 18.71
C TYR A 359 13.91 11.22 19.17
N TYR A 360 12.70 11.30 18.60
CA TYR A 360 11.56 10.45 18.93
C TYR A 360 10.99 9.86 17.64
N GLU A 361 10.83 8.54 17.62
CA GLU A 361 10.41 7.77 16.46
C GLU A 361 8.95 7.98 16.05
N ASP A 362 8.08 8.30 17.00
CA ASP A 362 6.62 8.38 16.83
C ASP A 362 6.15 9.71 16.22
N ARG A 363 7.06 10.64 15.90
CA ARG A 363 6.70 12.04 15.58
C ARG A 363 7.54 12.65 14.46
N LEU A 364 6.87 13.34 13.54
CA LEU A 364 7.53 14.13 12.48
C LEU A 364 7.89 15.57 12.90
N LYS A 365 7.48 16.01 14.09
CA LYS A 365 7.69 17.37 14.61
C LYS A 365 8.47 17.32 15.92
N CYS A 366 9.50 18.17 16.03
CA CYS A 366 10.27 18.30 17.28
C CYS A 366 9.46 19.02 18.38
N SER A 367 9.83 18.79 19.64
CA SER A 367 9.13 19.32 20.81
C SER A 367 9.20 20.85 20.96
N SER A 368 10.22 21.50 20.40
CA SER A 368 10.42 22.95 20.48
C SER A 368 9.68 23.73 19.39
N CYS A 369 9.14 23.05 18.37
CA CYS A 369 8.47 23.71 17.26
C CYS A 369 7.00 24.03 17.60
N ARG A 370 6.61 25.30 17.43
CA ARG A 370 5.20 25.72 17.54
C ARG A 370 4.30 25.10 16.46
N GLY A 371 4.89 24.52 15.41
CA GLY A 371 4.20 23.94 14.27
C GLY A 371 3.79 25.01 13.27
N THR A 372 3.94 24.67 12.00
CA THR A 372 3.43 25.46 10.88
C THR A 372 2.63 24.55 9.96
N ILE A 373 1.85 25.16 9.08
CA ILE A 373 1.19 24.49 7.96
C ILE A 373 1.44 25.33 6.72
N ILE A 374 1.35 24.70 5.56
CA ILE A 374 1.35 25.38 4.27
C ILE A 374 -0.07 25.32 3.73
N CYS A 375 -0.62 26.46 3.33
CA CYS A 375 -1.96 26.49 2.76
C CYS A 375 -1.97 25.86 1.36
N LYS A 376 -2.86 24.90 1.12
CA LYS A 376 -3.00 24.18 -0.16
C LYS A 376 -3.39 25.10 -1.33
N GLU A 377 -4.09 26.19 -1.04
CA GLU A 377 -4.62 27.10 -2.06
C GLU A 377 -3.62 28.21 -2.43
N CYS A 378 -3.07 28.93 -1.44
CA CYS A 378 -2.17 30.05 -1.71
C CYS A 378 -0.68 29.74 -1.51
N GLY A 379 -0.32 28.56 -1.00
CA GLY A 379 1.06 28.16 -0.73
C GLY A 379 1.75 28.91 0.42
N ARG A 380 1.04 29.79 1.14
CA ARG A 380 1.61 30.53 2.29
C ARG A 380 1.82 29.61 3.47
N GLU A 381 3.00 29.69 4.09
CA GLU A 381 3.27 29.09 5.38
C GLU A 381 2.69 29.98 6.49
N VAL A 382 1.88 29.39 7.37
CA VAL A 382 1.30 30.07 8.53
C VAL A 382 1.47 29.21 9.78
N GLY A 383 1.40 29.82 10.96
CA GLY A 383 1.34 29.06 12.21
C GLY A 383 0.08 28.19 12.26
N THR A 384 0.16 27.03 12.92
CA THR A 384 -0.99 26.10 13.09
C THR A 384 -2.23 26.76 13.69
N ALA A 385 -2.08 27.82 14.49
CA ALA A 385 -3.20 28.59 15.05
C ALA A 385 -3.98 29.42 14.01
N TYR A 386 -3.45 29.61 12.81
CA TYR A 386 -4.03 30.43 11.73
C TYR A 386 -4.42 29.61 10.50
N GLY A 387 -4.34 28.28 10.60
CA GLY A 387 -4.72 27.35 9.56
C GLY A 387 -5.65 26.29 10.10
N GLU A 388 -6.47 25.75 9.22
CA GLU A 388 -7.43 24.70 9.54
C GLU A 388 -7.32 23.55 8.56
N TYR A 389 -7.55 22.35 9.03
CA TYR A 389 -7.63 21.16 8.19
C TYR A 389 -9.06 20.99 7.70
N ASP A 390 -9.21 20.80 6.40
CA ASP A 390 -10.46 20.44 5.75
C ASP A 390 -10.39 18.95 5.41
N ASP A 391 -11.21 18.14 6.09
CA ASP A 391 -11.21 16.68 5.94
C ASP A 391 -11.63 16.26 4.52
N GLU A 392 -12.59 16.97 3.91
CA GLU A 392 -13.09 16.67 2.55
C GLU A 392 -12.00 16.92 1.51
N ALA A 393 -11.29 18.04 1.64
CA ALA A 393 -10.16 18.35 0.76
C ALA A 393 -8.87 17.60 1.16
N SER A 394 -8.86 16.94 2.32
CA SER A 394 -7.69 16.32 2.95
C SER A 394 -6.46 17.23 2.93
N ALA A 395 -6.64 18.49 3.34
CA ALA A 395 -5.60 19.52 3.24
C ALA A 395 -5.77 20.67 4.24
N PHE A 396 -4.70 21.44 4.44
CA PHE A 396 -4.71 22.62 5.29
C PHE A 396 -4.95 23.90 4.48
N PHE A 397 -5.74 24.81 5.04
CA PHE A 397 -6.04 26.12 4.46
C PHE A 397 -5.81 27.22 5.49
N CYS A 398 -5.30 28.37 5.05
CA CYS A 398 -5.21 29.54 5.94
C CYS A 398 -6.56 30.26 6.02
N GLY A 399 -6.78 31.00 7.12
CA GLY A 399 -8.03 31.72 7.36
C GLY A 399 -8.39 32.78 6.32
N ASP A 400 -7.44 33.23 5.50
CA ASP A 400 -7.73 34.14 4.38
C ASP A 400 -8.33 33.41 3.17
N CYS A 401 -7.89 32.18 2.89
CA CYS A 401 -8.33 31.41 1.71
C CYS A 401 -9.63 30.66 2.00
N ARG A 402 -9.72 30.05 3.19
CA ARG A 402 -10.94 29.42 3.69
C ARG A 402 -11.25 29.96 5.09
N PRO A 403 -11.92 31.11 5.20
CA PRO A 403 -12.35 31.60 6.50
C PRO A 403 -13.43 30.70 7.10
N ARG A 404 -13.46 30.60 8.42
CA ARG A 404 -14.53 29.88 9.13
C ARG A 404 -15.81 30.71 9.18
N CYS A 405 -16.94 30.10 8.83
CA CYS A 405 -18.26 30.68 9.04
C CYS A 405 -18.50 30.91 10.54
N ARG A 406 -18.86 32.13 10.94
CA ARG A 406 -19.11 32.48 12.34
C ARG A 406 -20.28 31.70 12.97
N PHE A 407 -21.22 31.22 12.16
CA PHE A 407 -22.52 30.73 12.62
C PHE A 407 -22.59 29.21 12.71
N CYS A 408 -22.16 28.50 11.66
CA CYS A 408 -22.11 27.03 11.66
C CYS A 408 -20.71 26.47 11.92
N SER A 409 -19.69 27.34 12.05
CA SER A 409 -18.30 26.95 12.28
C SER A 409 -17.68 26.11 11.16
N THR A 410 -18.28 25.98 9.99
CA THR A 410 -17.67 25.29 8.85
C THR A 410 -16.70 26.18 8.09
N LEU A 411 -15.70 25.58 7.44
CA LEU A 411 -14.83 26.30 6.50
C LEU A 411 -15.64 26.71 5.27
N ILE A 412 -15.52 27.98 4.87
CA ILE A 412 -16.21 28.50 3.69
C ILE A 412 -15.39 28.11 2.46
N GLN A 413 -16.02 27.36 1.56
CA GLN A 413 -15.49 27.08 0.23
C GLN A 413 -16.10 28.07 -0.77
N GLY A 414 -15.26 28.85 -1.45
CA GLY A 414 -15.70 29.83 -2.45
C GLY A 414 -16.08 31.19 -1.86
N GLU A 415 -17.22 31.74 -2.28
CA GLU A 415 -17.63 33.10 -1.93
C GLU A 415 -17.94 33.23 -0.43
N VAL A 416 -17.37 34.27 0.19
CA VAL A 416 -17.58 34.62 1.59
C VAL A 416 -18.64 35.71 1.67
N TYR A 417 -19.77 35.38 2.27
CA TYR A 417 -20.81 36.37 2.53
C TYR A 417 -20.53 37.08 3.85
N ARG A 418 -20.82 38.37 3.92
CA ARG A 418 -20.63 39.16 5.14
C ARG A 418 -21.97 39.64 5.68
N VAL A 419 -22.15 39.47 6.98
CA VAL A 419 -23.32 39.96 7.71
C VAL A 419 -22.91 40.86 8.85
N GLN A 420 -23.74 41.84 9.17
CA GLN A 420 -23.51 42.79 10.25
C GLN A 420 -24.66 42.78 11.27
N ARG A 421 -24.33 42.96 12.54
CA ARG A 421 -25.27 43.05 13.66
C ARG A 421 -25.29 44.46 14.23
N HIS A 422 -26.39 45.20 14.03
CA HIS A 422 -26.59 46.58 14.51
C HIS A 422 -25.38 47.54 14.28
N ARG A 423 -25.51 48.80 14.69
CA ARG A 423 -24.55 49.88 14.36
C ARG A 423 -23.10 49.72 14.86
N HIS A 424 -22.84 48.73 15.72
CA HIS A 424 -21.55 48.57 16.40
C HIS A 424 -20.96 47.15 16.30
N GLY A 425 -21.62 46.23 15.59
CA GLY A 425 -21.08 44.89 15.36
C GLY A 425 -20.03 44.91 14.26
N LEU A 426 -18.89 44.26 14.50
CA LEU A 426 -17.94 43.93 13.44
C LEU A 426 -18.61 42.97 12.43
N PRO A 427 -18.39 43.17 11.11
CA PRO A 427 -18.84 42.23 10.10
C PRO A 427 -18.39 40.80 10.42
N ALA A 428 -19.25 39.84 10.15
CA ALA A 428 -19.01 38.44 10.35
C ALA A 428 -19.06 37.70 9.02
N ASN A 429 -18.09 36.79 8.82
CA ASN A 429 -18.10 35.89 7.68
C ASN A 429 -19.17 34.81 7.89
N ALA A 430 -20.01 34.60 6.87
CA ALA A 430 -21.06 33.60 6.81
C ALA A 430 -20.88 32.75 5.54
N CYS A 431 -21.11 31.44 5.66
CA CYS A 431 -21.31 30.61 4.48
C CYS A 431 -22.67 30.96 3.83
N ARG A 432 -22.86 30.54 2.58
CA ARG A 432 -24.10 30.81 1.82
C ARG A 432 -25.36 30.43 2.59
N THR A 433 -25.41 29.22 3.15
CA THR A 433 -26.59 28.73 3.88
C THR A 433 -26.92 29.61 5.08
N CYS A 434 -25.93 29.90 5.94
CA CYS A 434 -26.16 30.76 7.09
C CYS A 434 -26.50 32.19 6.67
N TYR A 435 -25.88 32.71 5.62
CA TYR A 435 -26.23 34.03 5.08
C TYR A 435 -27.70 34.06 4.64
N GLU A 436 -28.14 33.06 3.87
CA GLU A 436 -29.51 32.96 3.38
C GLU A 436 -30.53 32.88 4.51
N GLU A 437 -30.26 32.09 5.55
CA GLU A 437 -31.09 31.96 6.75
C GLU A 437 -31.13 33.25 7.57
N LEU A 438 -29.97 33.84 7.87
CA LEU A 438 -29.86 35.05 8.71
C LEU A 438 -30.48 36.28 8.05
N THR A 439 -30.47 36.33 6.72
CA THR A 439 -30.97 37.49 5.95
C THR A 439 -32.34 37.26 5.32
N GLU A 440 -32.99 36.11 5.56
CA GLU A 440 -34.28 35.74 4.93
C GLU A 440 -35.34 36.83 5.10
N ALA A 441 -35.54 37.30 6.33
CA ALA A 441 -36.52 38.35 6.64
C ALA A 441 -36.22 39.67 5.91
N CYS A 442 -34.93 39.99 5.73
CA CYS A 442 -34.51 41.17 4.98
C CYS A 442 -34.74 40.97 3.47
N ARG A 443 -34.37 39.81 2.90
CA ARG A 443 -34.55 39.52 1.47
C ARG A 443 -36.02 39.50 1.03
N GLN A 444 -36.93 39.15 1.94
CA GLN A 444 -38.37 39.15 1.68
C GLN A 444 -39.05 40.49 2.01
N CYS A 445 -38.33 41.46 2.57
CA CYS A 445 -38.88 42.75 2.96
C CYS A 445 -39.06 43.68 1.74
N GLN A 446 -40.25 44.27 1.60
CA GLN A 446 -40.55 45.20 0.50
C GLN A 446 -39.80 46.54 0.63
N CYS A 447 -39.28 46.85 1.82
CA CYS A 447 -38.56 48.09 2.10
C CYS A 447 -37.04 47.96 1.93
N THR A 448 -36.51 46.80 1.52
CA THR A 448 -35.06 46.52 1.53
C THR A 448 -34.27 47.47 0.66
N SER A 449 -34.75 47.78 -0.54
CA SER A 449 -34.10 48.75 -1.43
C SER A 449 -34.04 50.16 -0.84
N VAL A 450 -35.04 50.55 -0.04
CA VAL A 450 -35.04 51.83 0.67
C VAL A 450 -34.04 51.77 1.82
N CYS A 451 -34.05 50.69 2.61
CA CYS A 451 -33.13 50.50 3.72
C CYS A 451 -31.66 50.48 3.27
N GLU A 452 -31.34 49.87 2.13
CA GLU A 452 -30.01 49.88 1.54
C GLU A 452 -29.61 51.29 1.09
N ALA A 453 -30.50 52.04 0.44
CA ALA A 453 -30.21 53.38 -0.07
C ALA A 453 -29.90 54.41 1.03
N VAL A 454 -30.40 54.21 2.25
CA VAL A 454 -30.19 55.13 3.38
C VAL A 454 -29.42 54.51 4.55
N ASP A 455 -28.81 53.33 4.36
CA ASP A 455 -28.12 52.56 5.40
C ASP A 455 -28.96 52.39 6.69
N ALA A 456 -30.26 52.12 6.51
CA ALA A 456 -31.23 52.01 7.59
C ALA A 456 -31.47 50.55 8.04
N ALA A 457 -30.89 49.56 7.36
CA ALA A 457 -31.05 48.15 7.71
C ALA A 457 -30.68 47.87 9.18
N VAL A 458 -29.65 48.53 9.70
CA VAL A 458 -29.17 48.42 11.08
C VAL A 458 -30.18 48.81 12.18
N PHE A 459 -31.27 49.50 11.82
CA PHE A 459 -32.35 49.91 12.73
C PHE A 459 -33.58 49.02 12.68
N CYS A 460 -33.61 48.02 11.80
CA CYS A 460 -34.74 47.13 11.66
C CYS A 460 -34.93 46.29 12.94
N GLY A 461 -36.15 46.28 13.48
CA GLY A 461 -36.52 45.44 14.63
C GLY A 461 -36.93 44.00 14.26
N HIS A 462 -36.99 43.68 12.97
CA HIS A 462 -37.48 42.39 12.46
C HIS A 462 -36.36 41.41 12.09
N SER A 463 -35.11 41.85 12.03
CA SER A 463 -33.95 40.97 11.83
C SER A 463 -32.83 41.39 12.78
N GLU A 464 -32.04 40.44 13.25
CA GLU A 464 -30.85 40.71 14.06
C GLU A 464 -29.60 40.91 13.17
N TRP A 465 -29.59 40.27 12.00
CA TRP A 465 -28.47 40.25 11.06
C TRP A 465 -28.91 40.78 9.70
N PHE A 466 -28.01 41.50 9.05
CA PHE A 466 -28.24 42.15 7.76
C PHE A 466 -27.06 41.90 6.82
N PRO A 467 -27.29 41.87 5.49
CA PRO A 467 -26.19 41.94 4.52
C PRO A 467 -25.29 43.14 4.83
N GLU A 468 -23.97 42.97 4.76
CA GLU A 468 -23.07 44.13 4.77
C GLU A 468 -23.34 44.98 3.52
N ALA A 469 -23.51 46.29 3.70
CA ALA A 469 -23.68 47.21 2.57
C ALA A 469 -22.40 47.24 1.71
N ALA A 470 -22.56 47.17 0.39
CA ALA A 470 -21.45 47.11 -0.57
C ALA A 470 -20.63 48.40 -0.66
#